data_AF-W0EAR4-F1
#
_entry.id   AF-W0EAR4-F1
#
_cell.length_a   1.000
_cell.length_b   1.000
_cell.length_c   1.000
_cell.angle_alpha   90.00
_cell.angle_beta   90.00
_cell.angle_gamma   90.00
#
_symmetry.space_group_name_H-M   'P 1'
#
loop_
_entity.id
_entity.type
_entity.pdbx_description
1 polymer ?
#
loop_
_entity_poly.entity_id
_entity_poly.type
_entity_poly.pdbx_seq_one_letter_code
_entity_poly.pdbx_strand_id
1 'polypeptide(L)' 'MDENKSKEKFLANPIERHDTAAWRGHIESTKPESNVPIPTEESVIEAKDWVDTNSLS' A
#
# COMPACT_ATOMS: atom_id res chain seq x y z
N MET A 1 11.44 21.06 -32.36
CA MET A 1 10.35 20.22 -31.83
C MET A 1 10.94 19.50 -30.65
N ASP A 2 10.60 19.94 -29.44
CA ASP A 2 11.17 19.38 -28.22
C ASP A 2 10.59 17.98 -27.98
N GLU A 3 11.38 16.96 -28.29
CA GLU A 3 11.08 15.59 -27.94
C GLU A 3 11.12 15.47 -26.42
N ASN A 4 9.95 15.48 -25.78
CA ASN A 4 9.82 15.25 -24.35
C ASN A 4 10.13 13.76 -24.04
N LYS A 5 11.41 13.43 -23.88
CA LYS A 5 11.94 12.09 -23.56
C LYS A 5 11.71 11.64 -22.12
N SER A 6 10.88 12.35 -21.36
CA SER A 6 10.56 11.98 -19.97
C SER A 6 10.00 10.57 -19.85
N LYS A 7 9.11 10.16 -20.76
CA LYS A 7 8.48 8.82 -20.76
C LYS A 7 9.49 7.68 -20.81
N GLU A 8 10.53 7.79 -21.63
CA GLU A 8 11.59 6.75 -21.77
C GLU A 8 12.41 6.58 -20.48
N LYS A 9 12.65 7.68 -19.75
CA LYS A 9 13.38 7.67 -18.48
C LYS A 9 12.60 7.01 -17.33
N PHE A 10 11.27 7.12 -17.34
CA PHE A 10 10.40 6.56 -16.30
C PHE A 10 9.89 5.15 -16.62
N LEU A 11 10.10 4.62 -17.84
CA LEU A 11 9.78 3.24 -18.19
C LEU A 11 10.65 2.21 -17.45
N ALA A 12 11.90 2.55 -17.15
CA ALA A 12 12.84 1.66 -16.48
C ALA A 12 12.74 1.66 -14.96
N ASN A 13 12.13 2.69 -14.35
CA ASN A 13 12.08 2.85 -12.90
C ASN A 13 10.62 2.79 -12.42
N PRO A 14 10.19 1.69 -11.78
CA PRO A 14 8.87 1.62 -11.19
C PRO A 14 8.70 2.77 -10.19
N ILE A 15 7.66 3.57 -10.36
CA ILE A 15 7.34 4.62 -9.41
C ILE A 15 6.53 3.97 -8.30
N GLU A 16 7.14 3.79 -7.13
CA GLU A 16 6.44 3.29 -5.94
C GLU A 16 5.41 4.32 -5.49
N ARG A 17 4.13 3.94 -5.61
CA ARG A 17 2.97 4.79 -5.32
C ARG A 17 1.96 4.02 -4.49
N HIS A 18 2.13 4.12 -3.18
CA HIS A 18 1.18 3.53 -2.22
C HIS A 18 -0.12 4.32 -2.13
N ASP A 19 -0.15 5.55 -2.64
CA ASP A 19 -1.31 6.43 -2.60
C ASP A 19 -2.56 5.84 -3.28
N THR A 20 -2.34 5.01 -4.29
CA THR A 20 -3.38 4.31 -5.06
C THR A 20 -3.58 2.85 -4.66
N ALA A 21 -2.88 2.35 -3.63
CA ALA A 21 -2.98 0.96 -3.22
C ALA A 21 -4.35 0.66 -2.59
N ALA A 22 -4.94 -0.49 -2.90
CA ALA A 22 -6.26 -0.89 -2.40
C ALA A 22 -6.34 -0.89 -0.85
N TRP A 23 -5.24 -1.26 -0.18
CA TRP A 23 -5.15 -1.29 1.28
C TRP A 23 -4.92 0.08 1.92
N ARG A 24 -4.62 1.14 1.15
CA ARG A 24 -4.27 2.45 1.73
C ARG A 24 -5.40 3.08 2.53
N GLY A 25 -6.65 2.84 2.13
CA GLY A 25 -7.82 3.32 2.87
C GLY A 25 -7.93 2.75 4.29
N HIS A 26 -7.21 1.66 4.58
CA HIS A 26 -7.23 0.95 5.86
C HIS A 26 -6.05 1.35 6.77
N ILE A 27 -5.20 2.29 6.33
CA ILE A 27 -4.06 2.80 7.11
C ILE A 27 -4.44 4.08 7.84
N GLU A 28 -4.19 4.09 9.14
CA GLU A 28 -4.42 5.24 10.00
C GLU A 28 -3.24 6.21 9.98
N SER A 29 -2.02 5.67 10.08
CA SER A 29 -0.80 6.48 10.11
C SER A 29 0.41 5.67 9.68
N THR A 30 1.57 6.33 9.55
CA THR A 30 2.85 5.67 9.27
C THR A 30 3.84 6.03 10.36
N LYS A 31 4.64 5.05 10.82
CA LYS A 31 5.69 5.32 11.79
C LYS A 31 6.71 6.32 11.21
N PRO A 32 7.07 7.38 11.94
CA PRO A 32 7.85 8.49 11.39
C PRO A 32 9.27 8.10 10.96
N GLU A 33 9.90 7.14 11.64
CA GLU A 33 11.28 6.74 11.35
C GLU A 33 11.36 5.61 10.34
N SER A 34 10.51 4.59 10.47
CA SER A 34 10.55 3.39 9.64
C SER A 34 9.60 3.42 8.44
N ASN A 35 8.69 4.41 8.38
CA ASN A 35 7.61 4.50 7.39
C ASN A 35 6.70 3.28 7.33
N VAL A 36 6.66 2.48 8.42
CA VAL A 36 5.79 1.31 8.50
C VAL A 36 4.33 1.77 8.66
N PRO A 37 3.40 1.33 7.79
CA PRO A 37 1.98 1.65 7.92
C PRO A 37 1.39 1.01 9.18
N ILE A 38 0.58 1.78 9.89
CA ILE A 38 -0.21 1.35 11.03
C ILE A 38 -1.66 1.20 10.55
N PRO A 39 -2.22 -0.02 10.58
CA PRO A 39 -3.60 -0.26 10.16
C PRO A 39 -4.61 0.32 11.17
N THR A 40 -5.83 0.57 10.70
CA THR A 40 -6.99 0.91 11.55
C THR A 40 -7.43 -0.30 12.38
N GLU A 41 -8.04 -0.06 13.54
CA GLU A 41 -8.55 -1.14 14.41
C GLU A 41 -9.56 -2.05 13.70
N GLU A 42 -10.49 -1.49 12.93
CA GLU A 42 -11.47 -2.23 12.13
C GLU A 42 -10.77 -3.23 11.20
N SER A 43 -9.75 -2.79 10.46
CA SER A 43 -9.02 -3.66 9.55
C SER A 43 -8.25 -4.78 10.26
N VAL A 44 -7.82 -4.56 11.50
CA VAL A 44 -7.16 -5.60 12.32
C VAL A 44 -8.17 -6.66 12.75
N ILE A 45 -9.37 -6.24 13.17
CA ILE A 45 -10.46 -7.14 13.57
C ILE A 45 -10.93 -7.97 12.37
N GLU A 46 -11.19 -7.33 11.23
CA GLU A 46 -11.62 -8.02 10.01
C GLU A 46 -10.57 -9.03 9.53
N ALA A 47 -9.29 -8.65 9.55
CA ALA A 47 -8.20 -9.56 9.19
C ALA A 47 -8.14 -10.77 10.13
N LYS A 48 -8.36 -10.56 11.43
CA LYS A 48 -8.44 -11.65 12.40
C LYS A 48 -9.63 -12.58 12.12
N ASP A 49 -10.82 -12.02 11.96
CA ASP A 49 -12.05 -12.79 11.72
C ASP A 49 -11.95 -13.59 10.42
N TRP A 50 -11.36 -13.01 9.37
CA TRP A 50 -11.09 -13.70 8.12
C TRP A 50 -10.14 -14.87 8.31
N VAL A 51 -9.06 -14.69 9.08
CA VAL A 51 -8.12 -15.78 9.41
C VAL A 51 -8.86 -16.85 10.19
N ASP A 52 -9.53 -16.53 11.29
CA ASP A 52 -10.22 -17.50 12.14
C ASP A 52 -11.30 -18.29 11.37
N THR A 53 -11.97 -17.66 10.41
CA THR A 53 -13.01 -18.29 9.58
C THR A 53 -12.43 -19.19 8.48
N ASN A 54 -11.31 -18.79 7.87
CA ASN A 54 -10.72 -19.50 6.73
C ASN A 54 -9.57 -20.44 7.11
N SER A 55 -9.05 -20.34 8.33
CA SER A 55 -8.10 -21.30 8.89
C SER A 55 -8.84 -22.54 9.38
N LEU A 56 -9.39 -23.30 8.42
CA LEU A 56 -9.78 -24.70 8.66
C LEU A 56 -8.49 -25.52 8.85
N SER A 57 -8.40 -26.18 10.02
CA SER A 57 -7.37 -27.17 10.36
C SER A 57 -7.43 -28.41 9.48
#